data_AF-D1CC95-F1
#
_entry.id   AF-D1CC95-F1
#
_cell.length_a   1.000
_cell.length_b   1.000
_cell.length_c   1.000
_cell.angle_alpha   90.00
_cell.angle_beta   90.00
_cell.angle_gamma   90.00
#
_symmetry.space_group_name_H-M   'P 1'
#
loop_
_entity.id
_entity.type
_entity.pdbx_description
1 polymer ?
#
loop_
_entity_poly.entity_id
_entity_poly.type
_entity_poly.pdbx_seq_one_letter_code
_entity_poly.pdbx_strand_id
1 'polypeptide(L)'
;MKLLWVLRICLYVQLLLGIVRFFGPRVSDFVLNQHIWELHRGLAFVIAILAIIALRPKPGVENNGIRITARFFPLLPLLLGLGFMLGIAYSESLVILHMVLGIISLALVEMAAARERRSRLASA
;
A
#
# COMPACT_ATOMS: atom_id res chain seq x y z
N MET A 1 -8.05 9.99 12.40
CA MET A 1 -7.19 10.80 11.51
C MET A 1 -5.73 10.36 11.55
N LYS A 2 -5.05 10.36 12.70
CA LYS A 2 -3.61 10.02 12.80
C LYS A 2 -3.23 8.73 12.06
N LEU A 3 -3.91 7.60 12.34
CA LEU A 3 -3.62 6.31 11.70
C LEU A 3 -3.80 6.29 10.17
N LEU A 4 -4.84 6.96 9.66
CA LEU A 4 -5.09 7.02 8.21
C LEU A 4 -4.01 7.84 7.51
N TRP A 5 -3.50 8.88 8.16
CA TRP A 5 -2.40 9.69 7.63
C TRP A 5 -1.08 8.92 7.62
N VAL A 6 -0.78 8.18 8.69
CA VAL A 6 0.38 7.26 8.75
C VAL A 6 0.30 6.20 7.65
N LEU A 7 -0.86 5.55 7.47
CA LEU A 7 -1.08 4.57 6.40
C LEU A 7 -0.75 5.15 5.02
N ARG A 8 -1.21 6.37 4.72
CA ARG A 8 -0.95 7.04 3.44
C ARG A 8 0.54 7.27 3.23
N ILE A 9 1.25 7.79 4.23
CA ILE A 9 2.71 7.96 4.14
C ILE A 9 3.40 6.64 3.89
N CYS A 10 3.06 5.60 4.66
CA CYS A 10 3.64 4.28 4.47
C CYS A 10 3.41 3.79 3.03
N LEU A 11 2.22 3.95 2.46
CA LEU A 11 1.93 3.57 1.08
C LEU A 11 2.76 4.35 0.05
N TYR A 12 2.91 5.67 0.21
CA TYR A 12 3.77 6.47 -0.67
C TYR A 12 5.24 6.03 -0.59
N VAL A 13 5.76 5.84 0.63
CA VAL A 13 7.13 5.34 0.83
C VAL A 13 7.28 3.95 0.20
N GLN A 14 6.34 3.04 0.42
CA GLN A 14 6.34 1.70 -0.16
C GLN A 14 6.39 1.72 -1.68
N LEU A 15 5.57 2.59 -2.30
CA LEU A 15 5.53 2.75 -3.74
C LEU A 15 6.85 3.30 -4.28
N LEU A 16 7.42 4.34 -3.64
CA LEU A 16 8.71 4.90 -4.02
C LEU A 16 9.83 3.86 -3.91
N LEU A 17 9.87 3.10 -2.81
CA LEU A 17 10.82 2.00 -2.64
C LEU A 17 10.66 0.93 -3.75
N GLY A 18 9.42 0.58 -4.11
CA GLY A 18 9.14 -0.37 -5.19
C GLY A 18 9.57 0.13 -6.57
N ILE A 19 9.31 1.40 -6.89
CA ILE A 19 9.74 2.05 -8.14
C ILE A 19 11.26 2.08 -8.21
N VAL A 20 11.93 2.50 -7.12
CA VAL A 20 13.40 2.50 -7.03
C VAL A 20 13.95 1.09 -7.22
N ARG A 21 13.32 0.05 -6.68
CA ARG A 21 13.75 -1.34 -6.93
C ARG A 21 13.64 -1.74 -8.40
N PHE A 22 12.54 -1.38 -9.05
CA PHE A 22 12.25 -1.82 -10.41
C PHE A 22 13.10 -1.10 -11.46
N PHE A 23 13.24 0.22 -11.34
CA PHE A 23 14.00 1.04 -12.30
C PHE A 23 15.46 1.23 -11.90
N GLY A 24 15.77 1.09 -10.62
CA GLY A 24 17.06 1.40 -10.05
C GLY A 24 18.28 0.69 -10.63
N PRO A 25 18.22 -0.61 -10.99
CA PRO A 25 19.37 -1.28 -11.61
C PRO A 25 19.77 -0.65 -12.96
N ARG A 26 18.91 0.19 -13.54
CA ARG A 26 19.17 0.95 -14.77
C ARG A 26 19.70 2.37 -14.50
N VAL A 27 19.76 2.81 -13.25
CA VAL A 27 19.99 4.21 -12.87
C VAL A 27 21.09 4.40 -11.81
N SER A 28 21.21 3.53 -10.79
CA SER A 28 22.32 3.61 -9.81
C SER A 28 22.50 2.37 -8.92
N ASP A 29 23.71 2.17 -8.39
CA ASP A 29 24.08 1.09 -7.47
C ASP A 29 23.47 1.21 -6.06
N PHE A 30 22.82 2.34 -5.73
CA PHE A 30 22.10 2.55 -4.47
C PHE A 30 21.05 1.46 -4.21
N VAL A 31 20.63 0.79 -5.28
CA VAL A 31 19.58 -0.23 -5.34
C VAL A 31 20.08 -1.61 -4.89
N LEU A 32 21.36 -1.73 -4.56
CA LEU A 32 21.96 -2.95 -4.03
C LEU A 32 21.96 -3.01 -2.49
N ASN A 33 21.56 -1.94 -1.79
CA ASN A 33 21.51 -1.95 -0.33
C ASN A 33 20.36 -2.83 0.21
N GLN A 34 20.72 -3.97 0.80
CA GLN A 34 19.78 -4.96 1.34
C GLN A 34 18.82 -4.39 2.41
N HIS A 35 19.27 -3.43 3.21
CA HIS A 35 18.44 -2.84 4.27
C HIS A 35 17.22 -2.09 3.71
N ILE A 36 17.35 -1.49 2.54
CA ILE A 36 16.23 -0.80 1.85
C ILE A 36 15.15 -1.83 1.47
N TRP A 37 15.55 -3.05 1.13
CA TRP A 37 14.64 -4.12 0.73
C TRP A 37 14.00 -4.82 1.92
N GLU A 38 14.73 -4.98 3.00
CA GLU A 38 14.16 -5.39 4.28
C GLU A 38 13.11 -4.38 4.75
N LEU A 39 13.39 -3.08 4.62
CA LEU A 39 12.43 -2.02 4.91
C LEU A 39 11.19 -2.12 4.02
N HIS A 40 11.35 -2.27 2.70
CA HIS A 40 10.24 -2.43 1.76
C HIS A 40 9.36 -3.65 2.12
N ARG A 41 9.98 -4.79 2.47
CA ARG A 41 9.24 -5.98 2.90
C ARG A 41 8.51 -5.76 4.22
N GLY A 42 9.22 -5.27 5.24
CA GLY A 42 8.64 -5.01 6.57
C GLY A 42 7.51 -3.98 6.51
N LEU A 43 7.67 -2.92 5.72
CA LEU A 43 6.68 -1.86 5.56
C LEU A 43 5.40 -2.38 4.86
N ALA A 44 5.49 -3.37 3.96
CA ALA A 44 4.32 -4.00 3.36
C ALA A 44 3.40 -4.66 4.40
N PHE A 45 3.96 -5.37 5.38
CA PHE A 45 3.20 -5.95 6.50
C PHE A 45 2.55 -4.88 7.36
N VAL A 46 3.31 -3.83 7.69
CA VAL A 46 2.81 -2.69 8.47
C VAL A 46 1.64 -2.02 7.75
N ILE A 47 1.74 -1.80 6.44
CA ILE A 47 0.66 -1.24 5.62
C ILE A 47 -0.59 -2.10 5.66
N ALA A 48 -0.47 -3.42 5.49
CA ALA A 48 -1.60 -4.33 5.54
C ALA A 48 -2.32 -4.23 6.90
N ILE A 49 -1.58 -4.29 8.01
CA ILE A 49 -2.13 -4.15 9.36
C ILE A 49 -2.79 -2.78 9.54
N LEU A 50 -2.10 -1.71 9.14
CA LEU A 50 -2.61 -0.34 9.24
C LEU A 50 -3.88 -0.15 8.40
N ALA A 51 -3.99 -0.75 7.21
CA ALA A 51 -5.19 -0.67 6.38
C ALA A 51 -6.39 -1.31 7.09
N ILE A 52 -6.21 -2.52 7.64
CA ILE A 52 -7.24 -3.25 8.39
C ILE A 52 -7.75 -2.43 9.59
N ILE A 53 -6.84 -1.78 10.32
CA ILE A 53 -7.17 -1.03 11.54
C ILE A 53 -7.71 0.37 11.21
N ALA A 54 -7.04 1.11 10.33
CA ALA A 54 -7.34 2.52 10.05
C ALA A 54 -8.67 2.69 9.31
N LEU A 55 -9.01 1.75 8.42
CA LEU A 55 -10.22 1.79 7.60
C LEU A 55 -11.38 0.96 8.16
N ARG A 56 -11.27 0.47 9.40
CA ARG A 56 -12.40 -0.17 10.10
C ARG A 56 -13.66 0.73 10.10
N PRO A 57 -14.87 0.15 10.16
CA PRO A 57 -16.10 0.91 10.33
C PRO A 57 -16.03 1.81 11.57
N LYS A 58 -16.51 3.06 11.45
CA LYS A 58 -16.51 4.05 12.54
C LYS A 58 -17.85 4.79 12.55
N PRO A 59 -18.37 5.18 13.72
CA PRO A 59 -19.53 6.06 13.79
C PRO A 59 -19.29 7.36 13.01
N GLY A 60 -20.30 7.82 12.26
CA GLY A 60 -20.22 9.06 11.46
C GLY A 60 -19.34 8.98 10.20
N VAL A 61 -18.80 7.80 9.86
CA VAL A 61 -18.06 7.59 8.60
C VAL A 61 -18.75 6.52 7.78
N GLU A 62 -19.17 6.88 6.57
CA GLU A 62 -19.83 5.95 5.65
C GLU A 62 -18.92 4.74 5.35
N ASN A 63 -19.45 3.53 5.55
CA ASN A 63 -18.75 2.28 5.26
C ASN A 63 -19.11 1.75 3.86
N ASN A 64 -18.81 2.53 2.83
CA ASN A 64 -19.10 2.17 1.43
C ASN A 64 -18.12 1.13 0.86
N GLY A 65 -18.43 0.60 -0.32
CA GLY A 65 -17.63 -0.40 -1.02
C GLY A 65 -16.16 0.01 -1.20
N ILE A 66 -15.88 1.28 -1.53
CA ILE A 66 -14.50 1.77 -1.68
C ILE A 66 -13.72 1.64 -0.37
N ARG A 67 -14.33 1.97 0.77
CA ARG A 67 -13.67 1.84 2.07
C ARG A 67 -13.37 0.38 2.40
N ILE A 68 -14.33 -0.51 2.14
CA ILE A 68 -14.15 -1.95 2.35
C ILE A 68 -13.03 -2.48 1.46
N THR A 69 -13.05 -2.15 0.16
CA THR A 69 -11.99 -2.57 -0.77
C THR A 69 -10.64 -2.01 -0.32
N ALA A 70 -10.52 -0.71 -0.04
CA ALA A 70 -9.28 -0.08 0.43
C ALA A 70 -8.71 -0.73 1.70
N ARG A 71 -9.59 -1.26 2.57
CA ARG A 71 -9.19 -1.93 3.82
C ARG A 71 -8.43 -3.24 3.57
N PHE A 72 -8.87 -4.02 2.58
CA PHE A 72 -8.33 -5.37 2.34
C PHE A 72 -7.41 -5.45 1.11
N PHE A 73 -7.53 -4.51 0.17
CA PHE A 73 -6.77 -4.55 -1.09
C PHE A 73 -5.25 -4.61 -0.91
N PRO A 74 -4.62 -3.92 0.08
CA PRO A 74 -3.18 -4.05 0.32
C PRO A 74 -2.69 -5.46 0.66
N LEU A 75 -3.58 -6.40 1.00
CA LEU A 75 -3.23 -7.81 1.17
C LEU A 75 -2.84 -8.47 -0.16
N LEU A 76 -3.41 -8.04 -1.28
CA LEU A 76 -3.12 -8.62 -2.60
C LEU A 76 -1.65 -8.42 -3.02
N PRO A 77 -1.10 -7.18 -3.07
CA PRO A 77 0.31 -7.01 -3.37
C PRO A 77 1.20 -7.65 -2.30
N LEU A 78 0.81 -7.66 -1.01
CA LEU A 78 1.57 -8.34 0.04
C LEU A 78 1.70 -9.85 -0.24
N LEU A 79 0.58 -10.54 -0.51
CA LEU A 79 0.58 -11.98 -0.80
C LEU A 79 1.43 -12.31 -2.04
N LEU A 80 1.30 -11.50 -3.09
CA LEU A 80 2.12 -11.66 -4.29
C LEU A 80 3.62 -11.43 -4.01
N GLY A 81 3.95 -10.39 -3.24
CA GLY A 81 5.32 -10.09 -2.83
C GLY A 81 5.94 -11.18 -1.95
N LEU A 82 5.14 -11.86 -1.11
CA LEU A 82 5.58 -13.03 -0.35
C LEU A 82 5.84 -14.22 -1.28
N GLY A 83 5.02 -14.42 -2.31
CA GLY A 83 5.29 -15.40 -3.36
C GLY A 83 6.63 -15.19 -4.05
N PHE A 84 7.02 -13.93 -4.29
CA PHE A 84 8.33 -13.58 -4.84
C PHE A 84 9.46 -13.94 -3.87
N MET A 85 9.30 -13.59 -2.60
CA MET A 85 10.28 -13.85 -1.55
C MET A 85 10.56 -15.35 -1.37
N LEU A 86 9.52 -16.18 -1.50
CA LEU A 86 9.63 -17.64 -1.35
C LEU A 86 10.08 -18.34 -2.64
N GLY A 87 10.27 -17.62 -3.74
CA GLY A 87 10.65 -18.20 -5.04
C GLY A 87 9.55 -19.03 -5.70
N ILE A 88 8.30 -18.91 -5.26
CA ILE A 88 7.17 -19.74 -5.71
C ILE A 88 6.63 -19.26 -7.07
N ALA A 89 6.69 -17.95 -7.34
CA ALA A 89 6.20 -17.39 -8.59
C ALA A 89 6.97 -16.11 -8.92
N TYR A 90 7.93 -16.17 -9.84
CA TYR A 90 8.69 -14.98 -10.27
C TYR A 90 8.69 -14.87 -11.80
N SER A 91 8.08 -13.80 -12.31
CA SER A 91 8.14 -13.42 -13.72
C SER A 91 7.97 -11.91 -13.84
N GLU A 92 8.46 -11.32 -14.93
CA GLU A 92 8.35 -9.88 -15.17
C GLU A 92 6.88 -9.40 -15.16
N SER A 93 5.98 -10.17 -15.76
CA SER A 93 4.54 -9.87 -15.75
C SER A 93 3.95 -9.85 -14.34
N LEU A 94 4.39 -10.74 -13.44
CA LEU A 94 3.95 -10.74 -12.06
C LEU A 94 4.51 -9.54 -11.29
N VAL A 95 5.75 -9.14 -11.55
CA VAL A 95 6.33 -7.93 -10.95
C VAL A 95 5.55 -6.68 -11.39
N ILE A 96 5.21 -6.58 -12.67
CA ILE A 96 4.36 -5.49 -13.18
C ILE A 96 2.99 -5.51 -12.50
N LEU A 97 2.35 -6.68 -12.40
CA LEU A 97 1.07 -6.84 -11.70
C LEU A 97 1.19 -6.38 -10.23
N HIS A 98 2.25 -6.78 -9.53
CA HIS A 98 2.50 -6.36 -8.15
C HIS A 98 2.59 -4.83 -8.02
N MET A 99 3.29 -4.15 -8.93
CA MET A 99 3.34 -2.69 -8.95
C MET A 99 1.96 -2.06 -9.19
N VAL A 100 1.21 -2.56 -10.16
CA VAL A 100 -0.14 -2.08 -10.47
C VAL A 100 -1.07 -2.24 -9.25
N LEU A 101 -1.02 -3.40 -8.58
CA LEU A 101 -1.76 -3.64 -7.34
C LEU A 101 -1.35 -2.67 -6.22
N GLY A 102 -0.06 -2.34 -6.10
CA GLY A 102 0.43 -1.31 -5.18
C GLY A 102 -0.14 0.08 -5.47
N ILE A 103 -0.15 0.49 -6.73
CA ILE A 103 -0.73 1.77 -7.17
C ILE A 103 -2.23 1.83 -6.90
N ILE A 104 -2.97 0.77 -7.24
CA ILE A 104 -4.41 0.67 -6.97
C ILE A 104 -4.68 0.72 -5.45
N SER A 105 -3.86 0.05 -4.64
CA SER A 105 -3.96 0.10 -3.18
C SER A 105 -3.88 1.55 -2.67
N LEU A 106 -2.88 2.31 -3.13
CA LEU A 106 -2.72 3.71 -2.78
C LEU A 106 -3.93 4.54 -3.23
N ALA A 107 -4.37 4.39 -4.48
CA ALA A 107 -5.51 5.13 -5.02
C ALA A 107 -6.80 4.88 -4.23
N LEU A 108 -7.09 3.63 -3.87
CA LEU A 108 -8.26 3.26 -3.07
C LEU A 108 -8.21 3.90 -1.68
N VAL A 109 -7.04 3.89 -1.02
CA VAL A 109 -6.86 4.50 0.30
C VAL A 109 -7.00 6.02 0.23
N GLU A 110 -6.46 6.68 -0.79
CA GLU A 110 -6.66 8.12 -1.04
C GLU A 110 -8.13 8.46 -1.26
N MET A 111 -8.84 7.67 -2.08
CA MET A 111 -10.28 7.86 -2.31
C MET A 111 -11.10 7.71 -1.02
N ALA A 112 -10.79 6.68 -0.21
CA ALA A 112 -11.44 6.47 1.07
C ALA A 112 -11.15 7.62 2.05
N ALA A 113 -9.92 8.12 2.08
CA ALA A 113 -9.54 9.26 2.92
C ALA A 113 -10.21 10.56 2.49
N ALA A 114 -10.30 10.83 1.19
CA ALA A 114 -10.98 12.00 0.64
C ALA A 114 -12.48 11.98 0.96
N ARG A 115 -13.13 10.81 0.87
CA ARG A 115 -14.54 10.63 1.26
C ARG A 115 -14.74 10.88 2.75
N GLU A 116 -13.90 10.28 3.62
CA GLU A 116 -13.98 10.50 5.06
C GLU A 116 -13.81 11.98 5.44
N ARG A 117 -12.91 12.72 4.76
CA ARG A 117 -12.75 14.16 4.95
C ARG A 117 -14.01 14.94 4.57
N ARG A 118 -14.64 14.64 3.43
CA ARG A 118 -15.87 15.31 2.98
C ARG A 118 -17.04 15.07 3.93
N SER A 119 -17.24 13.83 4.38
CA SER A 119 -18.31 13.51 5.33
C SER A 119 -18.17 14.29 6.64
N ARG A 120 -16.94 14.44 7.16
CA ARG A 120 -16.70 15.22 8.38
C ARG A 120 -17.00 16.70 8.22
N LEU A 121 -16.63 17.30 7.08
CA LEU A 121 -16.90 18.71 6.79
C LEU A 121 -18.39 18.99 6.62
N ALA A 122 -19.18 18.01 6.17
CA ALA A 122 -20.62 18.14 6.04
C ALA A 122 -21.38 17.96 7.37
N SER A 123 -20.71 17.46 8.43
CA SER A 123 -21.28 17.25 9.76
C SER A 123 -20.76 18.23 10.82
N ALA A 124 -19.93 19.19 10.42
CA ALA A 124 -19.39 20.26 11.26
C ALA A 124 -20.14 21.56 10.98
#